data_AF-A0A538I6A6-F1
#
_entry.id   AF-A0A538I6A6-F1
#
_cell.length_a   1.000
_cell.length_b   1.000
_cell.length_c   1.000
_cell.angle_alpha   90.00
_cell.angle_beta   90.00
_cell.angle_gamma   90.00
#
_symmetry.space_group_name_H-M   'P 1'
#
loop_
_entity.id
_entity.type
_entity.pdbx_description
1 polymer ?
#
loop_
_entity_poly.entity_id
_entity_poly.type
_entity_poly.pdbx_seq_one_letter_code
_entity_poly.pdbx_strand_id
1 'polypeptide(L)'
;MRFAFTEEQELLRREAARALAGGGWDRSELTDLGFLDRAVVYEEAGRANRGDELFNADAEEAERFAAVALEATGIARYALDVAVEHAKTREQFGRPIGAYQAVAHPLADTYIENELARSLAYWAAWCVAEHDEQTEVAVAAAKSYAGDAAVAACERAIQVLGGIGFTWEHPLHRYYKRALWIQAYGGYTRAQRAKVAAWLLD
;
A
#
# COMPACT_ATOMS: atom_id res chain seq x y z
N MET A 1 -9.06 -7.24 -8.89
CA MET A 1 -9.36 -8.63 -8.44
C MET A 1 -9.92 -8.52 -7.03
N ARG A 2 -11.19 -8.89 -6.76
CA ARG A 2 -11.63 -8.94 -5.36
C ARG A 2 -10.97 -10.17 -4.76
N PHE A 3 -9.94 -9.97 -3.94
CA PHE A 3 -9.53 -10.99 -2.98
C PHE A 3 -10.78 -11.45 -2.25
N ALA A 4 -11.09 -12.72 -2.34
CA ALA A 4 -12.19 -13.30 -1.59
C ALA A 4 -11.69 -13.44 -0.14
N PHE A 5 -11.82 -12.36 0.62
CA PHE A 5 -11.65 -12.41 2.06
C PHE A 5 -12.75 -13.27 2.67
N THR A 6 -12.44 -13.96 3.75
CA THR A 6 -13.46 -14.61 4.57
C THR A 6 -14.38 -13.54 5.18
N GLU A 7 -15.58 -13.93 5.63
CA GLU A 7 -16.46 -12.99 6.34
C GLU A 7 -15.79 -12.39 7.59
N GLU A 8 -14.98 -13.19 8.29
CA GLU A 8 -14.20 -12.77 9.45
C GLU A 8 -13.15 -11.72 9.06
N GLN A 9 -12.44 -11.92 7.95
CA GLN A 9 -11.46 -10.95 7.45
C GLN A 9 -12.13 -9.64 6.98
N GLU A 10 -13.32 -9.71 6.38
CA GLU A 10 -14.09 -8.52 6.04
C GLU A 10 -14.57 -7.77 7.29
N LEU A 11 -14.94 -8.49 8.35
CA LEU A 11 -15.27 -7.88 9.64
C LEU A 11 -14.04 -7.21 10.25
N LEU A 12 -12.92 -7.93 10.34
CA LEU A 12 -11.65 -7.44 10.85
C LEU A 12 -11.20 -6.20 10.10
N ARG A 13 -11.30 -6.20 8.77
CA ARG A 13 -10.99 -5.05 7.92
C ARG A 13 -11.76 -3.80 8.34
N ARG A 14 -13.07 -3.93 8.54
CA ARG A 14 -13.95 -2.82 8.92
C ARG A 14 -13.63 -2.32 10.33
N GLU A 15 -13.36 -3.24 11.25
CA GLU A 15 -12.95 -2.92 12.62
C GLU A 15 -11.62 -2.18 12.64
N ALA A 16 -10.61 -2.70 11.95
CA ALA A 16 -9.30 -2.08 11.79
C ALA A 16 -9.41 -0.69 11.17
N ALA A 17 -10.15 -0.53 10.07
CA ALA A 17 -10.35 0.76 9.41
C ALA A 17 -10.96 1.79 10.37
N ARG A 18 -11.96 1.39 11.16
CA ARG A 18 -12.60 2.27 12.15
C ARG A 18 -11.65 2.62 13.29
N ALA A 19 -10.95 1.63 13.84
CA ALA A 19 -10.08 1.81 14.99
C ALA A 19 -8.85 2.67 14.65
N LEU A 20 -8.21 2.40 13.51
CA LEU A 20 -7.03 3.14 13.05
C LEU A 20 -7.36 4.59 12.70
N ALA A 21 -8.55 4.86 12.13
CA ALA A 21 -9.01 6.23 11.92
C ALA A 21 -9.21 7.03 13.22
N GLY A 22 -9.57 6.34 14.32
CA GLY A 22 -9.72 6.92 15.66
C GLY A 22 -8.43 6.91 16.50
N GLY A 23 -7.34 6.35 15.97
CA GLY A 23 -6.07 6.19 16.69
C GLY A 23 -6.05 5.09 17.75
N GLY A 24 -7.04 4.18 17.74
CA GLY A 24 -7.30 3.25 18.83
C GLY A 24 -6.54 1.91 18.78
N TRP A 25 -6.00 1.51 17.63
CA TRP A 25 -5.22 0.27 17.51
C TRP A 25 -3.71 0.55 17.48
N ASP A 26 -2.97 -0.30 18.17
CA ASP A 26 -1.51 -0.35 18.19
C ASP A 26 -0.99 -1.78 17.95
N ARG A 27 0.32 -1.98 18.08
CA ARG A 27 0.97 -3.27 17.80
C ARG A 27 0.48 -4.41 18.70
N SER A 28 0.02 -4.14 19.92
CA SER A 28 -0.44 -5.18 20.85
C SER A 28 -1.66 -5.93 20.32
N GLU A 29 -2.54 -5.24 19.59
CA GLU A 29 -3.73 -5.80 18.93
C GLU A 29 -3.39 -6.82 17.84
N LEU A 30 -2.15 -6.83 17.33
CA LEU A 30 -1.71 -7.79 16.31
C LEU A 30 -1.20 -9.10 16.90
N THR A 31 -0.97 -9.17 18.22
CA THR A 31 -0.21 -10.25 18.86
C THR A 31 -0.91 -11.61 18.72
N ASP A 32 -2.23 -11.61 18.79
CA ASP A 32 -3.04 -12.84 18.74
C ASP A 32 -3.52 -13.18 17.31
N LEU A 33 -3.12 -12.39 16.31
CA LEU A 33 -3.56 -12.55 14.92
C LEU A 33 -2.57 -13.39 14.10
N GLY A 34 -3.12 -14.33 13.32
CA GLY A 34 -2.39 -15.00 12.26
C GLY A 34 -1.90 -14.00 11.20
N PHE A 35 -0.84 -14.33 10.45
CA PHE A 35 -0.23 -13.36 9.53
C PHE A 35 -1.19 -12.89 8.42
N LEU A 36 -2.11 -13.75 7.95
CA LEU A 36 -3.13 -13.37 6.98
C LEU A 36 -4.13 -12.34 7.53
N ASP A 37 -4.47 -12.42 8.81
CA ASP A 37 -5.34 -11.44 9.46
C ASP A 37 -4.57 -10.13 9.72
N ARG A 38 -3.32 -10.23 10.19
CA ARG A 38 -2.41 -9.09 10.26
C ARG A 38 -2.27 -8.40 8.89
N ALA A 39 -2.31 -9.16 7.79
CA ALA A 39 -2.16 -8.60 6.45
C ALA A 39 -3.26 -7.61 6.08
N VAL A 40 -4.50 -7.93 6.43
CA VAL A 40 -5.66 -7.03 6.27
C VAL A 40 -5.45 -5.75 7.10
N VAL A 41 -4.95 -5.89 8.33
CA VAL A 41 -4.68 -4.74 9.21
C VAL A 41 -3.56 -3.87 8.66
N TYR A 42 -2.50 -4.45 8.10
CA TYR A 42 -1.42 -3.67 7.47
C TYR A 42 -1.89 -2.87 6.25
N GLU A 43 -2.76 -3.44 5.39
CA GLU A 43 -3.38 -2.69 4.29
C GLU A 43 -4.18 -1.48 4.81
N GLU A 44 -5.01 -1.67 5.84
CA GLU A 44 -5.81 -0.58 6.42
C GLU A 44 -4.95 0.45 7.17
N ALA A 45 -3.86 0.03 7.82
CA ALA A 45 -2.90 0.94 8.44
C ALA A 45 -2.18 1.83 7.42
N GLY A 46 -1.90 1.30 6.23
CA GLY A 46 -1.43 2.10 5.10
C GLY A 46 -2.43 3.17 4.67
N ARG A 47 -3.73 2.81 4.58
CA ARG A 47 -4.81 3.76 4.26
C ARG A 47 -5.01 4.84 5.31
N ALA A 48 -4.70 4.54 6.57
CA ALA A 48 -4.79 5.48 7.68
C ALA A 48 -3.49 6.28 7.92
N ASN A 49 -2.40 5.98 7.19
CA ASN A 49 -1.04 6.49 7.47
C ASN A 49 -0.63 6.25 8.93
N ARG A 50 -0.78 5.00 9.39
CA ARG A 50 -0.54 4.52 10.76
C ARG A 50 0.35 3.27 10.80
N GLY A 51 0.89 2.84 9.66
CA GLY A 51 1.65 1.60 9.58
C GLY A 51 3.00 1.64 10.30
N ASP A 52 3.54 2.82 10.58
CA ASP A 52 4.71 3.00 11.45
C ASP A 52 4.46 2.53 12.88
N GLU A 53 3.23 2.69 13.39
CA GLU A 53 2.85 2.24 14.74
C GLU A 53 2.74 0.72 14.86
N LEU A 54 2.40 0.06 13.75
CA LEU A 54 2.23 -1.38 13.66
C LEU A 54 3.50 -2.13 13.22
N PHE A 55 4.51 -1.39 12.75
CA PHE A 55 5.76 -1.97 12.27
C PHE A 55 6.54 -2.64 13.42
N ASN A 56 6.82 -3.93 13.28
CA ASN A 56 7.62 -4.69 14.23
C ASN A 56 9.04 -4.91 13.69
N ALA A 57 10.01 -4.15 14.20
CA ALA A 57 11.41 -4.28 13.78
C ALA A 57 12.02 -5.64 14.16
N ASP A 58 11.50 -6.28 15.21
CA ASP A 58 12.02 -7.54 15.76
C ASP A 58 11.44 -8.78 15.07
N ALA A 59 10.45 -8.63 14.17
CA ALA A 59 9.88 -9.72 13.39
C ALA A 59 10.89 -10.31 12.38
N GLU A 60 10.60 -11.46 11.78
CA GLU A 60 11.45 -12.02 10.73
C GLU A 60 11.49 -11.11 9.49
N GLU A 61 12.56 -11.19 8.68
CA GLU A 61 12.72 -10.32 7.49
C GLU A 61 11.54 -10.48 6.52
N ALA A 62 11.11 -11.73 6.28
CA ALA A 62 9.99 -12.03 5.41
C ALA A 62 8.68 -11.39 5.90
N GLU A 63 8.38 -11.50 7.20
CA GLU A 63 7.22 -10.84 7.82
C GLU A 63 7.29 -9.32 7.63
N ARG A 64 8.45 -8.70 7.91
CA ARG A 64 8.61 -7.25 7.77
C ARG A 64 8.40 -6.79 6.33
N PHE A 65 8.92 -7.53 5.34
CA PHE A 65 8.79 -7.19 3.93
C PHE A 65 7.37 -7.36 3.41
N ALA A 66 6.67 -8.42 3.81
CA ALA A 66 5.26 -8.58 3.50
C ALA A 66 4.42 -7.46 4.15
N ALA A 67 4.65 -7.15 5.43
CA ALA A 67 3.93 -6.12 6.17
C ALA A 67 4.05 -4.73 5.50
N VAL A 68 5.27 -4.29 5.15
CA VAL A 68 5.46 -2.99 4.48
C VAL A 68 4.94 -2.98 3.05
N ALA A 69 4.91 -4.12 2.36
CA ALA A 69 4.30 -4.23 1.04
C ALA A 69 2.77 -4.05 1.11
N LEU A 70 2.12 -4.67 2.09
CA LEU A 70 0.69 -4.49 2.37
C LEU A 70 0.38 -3.05 2.75
N GLU A 71 1.17 -2.44 3.64
CA GLU A 71 1.04 -1.03 4.01
C GLU A 71 1.14 -0.12 2.77
N ALA A 72 2.11 -0.36 1.89
CA ALA A 72 2.28 0.39 0.65
C ALA A 72 1.04 0.33 -0.25
N THR A 73 0.35 -0.82 -0.32
CA THR A 73 -0.92 -0.93 -1.08
C THR A 73 -2.04 -0.09 -0.46
N GLY A 74 -2.09 0.01 0.87
CA GLY A 74 -3.00 0.90 1.56
C GLY A 74 -2.72 2.38 1.26
N ILE A 75 -1.44 2.76 1.28
CA ILE A 75 -1.00 4.13 0.94
C ILE A 75 -1.38 4.48 -0.51
N ALA A 76 -1.04 3.60 -1.47
CA ALA A 76 -1.35 3.80 -2.87
C ALA A 76 -2.86 3.96 -3.09
N ARG A 77 -3.65 3.16 -2.38
CA ARG A 77 -5.10 3.22 -2.46
C ARG A 77 -5.69 4.51 -1.88
N TYR A 78 -5.21 4.98 -0.73
CA TYR A 78 -5.61 6.28 -0.19
C TYR A 78 -5.29 7.41 -1.17
N ALA A 79 -4.07 7.43 -1.71
CA ALA A 79 -3.65 8.46 -2.67
C ALA A 79 -4.55 8.48 -3.92
N LEU A 80 -4.88 7.30 -4.45
CA LEU A 80 -5.82 7.16 -5.56
C LEU A 80 -7.22 7.68 -5.21
N ASP A 81 -7.77 7.28 -4.05
CA ASP A 81 -9.11 7.68 -3.62
C ASP A 81 -9.23 9.20 -3.52
N VAL A 82 -8.27 9.86 -2.88
CA VAL A 82 -8.22 11.34 -2.78
C VAL A 82 -8.13 11.98 -4.16
N ALA A 83 -7.26 11.48 -5.04
CA ALA A 83 -7.06 12.05 -6.36
C ALA A 83 -8.31 11.90 -7.24
N VAL A 84 -8.99 10.75 -7.17
CA VAL A 84 -10.25 10.50 -7.88
C VAL A 84 -11.36 11.42 -7.38
N GLU A 85 -11.51 11.60 -6.06
CA GLU A 85 -12.53 12.52 -5.52
C GLU A 85 -12.26 13.97 -5.93
N HIS A 86 -11.00 14.40 -5.93
CA HIS A 86 -10.63 15.71 -6.47
C HIS A 86 -10.94 15.82 -7.96
N ALA A 87 -10.60 14.79 -8.75
CA ALA A 87 -10.80 14.80 -10.20
C ALA A 87 -12.27 14.86 -10.63
N LYS A 88 -13.17 14.26 -9.83
CA LYS A 88 -14.63 14.29 -10.05
C LYS A 88 -15.24 15.65 -9.76
N THR A 89 -14.70 16.39 -8.80
CA THR A 89 -15.35 17.59 -8.24
C THR A 89 -14.69 18.89 -8.69
N ARG A 90 -13.38 18.88 -8.99
CA ARG A 90 -12.64 20.06 -9.44
C ARG A 90 -12.97 20.38 -10.89
N GLU A 91 -13.53 21.56 -11.15
CA GLU A 91 -13.78 22.04 -12.51
C GLU A 91 -12.68 22.98 -13.01
N GLN A 92 -12.21 22.75 -14.24
CA GLN A 92 -11.35 23.66 -15.00
C GLN A 92 -11.71 23.58 -16.49
N PHE A 93 -11.60 24.73 -17.17
CA PHE A 93 -11.99 24.86 -18.58
C PHE A 93 -13.43 24.35 -18.84
N GLY A 94 -14.34 24.62 -17.90
CA GLY A 94 -15.78 24.38 -18.06
C GLY A 94 -16.27 22.94 -17.80
N ARG A 95 -15.46 22.05 -17.22
CA ARG A 95 -15.88 20.70 -16.80
C ARG A 95 -14.99 20.10 -15.71
N PRO A 96 -15.39 19.01 -15.04
CA PRO A 96 -14.52 18.28 -14.13
C PRO A 96 -13.20 17.85 -14.76
N ILE A 97 -12.09 17.98 -14.03
CA ILE A 97 -10.76 17.67 -14.56
C ILE A 97 -10.60 16.19 -14.90
N GLY A 98 -11.36 15.29 -14.26
CA GLY A 98 -11.39 13.87 -14.57
C GLY A 98 -11.89 13.54 -15.98
N ALA A 99 -12.50 14.49 -16.70
CA ALA A 99 -12.87 14.30 -18.10
C ALA A 99 -11.69 14.43 -19.08
N TYR A 100 -10.53 14.94 -18.62
CA TYR A 100 -9.32 15.03 -19.45
C TYR A 100 -8.50 13.75 -19.31
N GLN A 101 -8.10 13.16 -20.45
CA GLN A 101 -7.29 11.94 -20.47
C GLN A 101 -5.96 12.07 -19.73
N ALA A 102 -5.37 13.27 -19.73
CA ALA A 102 -4.16 13.58 -18.96
C ALA A 102 -4.34 13.43 -17.43
N VAL A 103 -5.58 13.38 -16.94
CA VAL A 103 -5.92 13.07 -15.54
C VAL A 103 -6.47 11.65 -15.43
N ALA A 104 -7.42 11.28 -16.29
CA ALA A 104 -8.10 9.99 -16.21
C ALA A 104 -7.17 8.79 -16.43
N HIS A 105 -6.27 8.84 -17.43
CA HIS A 105 -5.40 7.70 -17.74
C HIS A 105 -4.37 7.45 -16.62
N PRO A 106 -3.64 8.44 -16.10
CA PRO A 106 -2.75 8.20 -14.96
C PRO A 106 -3.45 7.65 -13.70
N LEU A 107 -4.71 8.04 -13.46
CA LEU A 107 -5.51 7.47 -12.36
C LEU A 107 -5.91 6.02 -12.64
N ALA A 108 -6.21 5.68 -13.89
CA ALA A 108 -6.45 4.30 -14.31
C ALA A 108 -5.19 3.43 -14.17
N ASP A 109 -4.03 3.94 -14.58
CA ASP A 109 -2.73 3.26 -14.42
C ASP A 109 -2.43 3.03 -12.93
N THR A 110 -2.66 4.04 -12.09
CA THR A 110 -2.49 3.93 -10.63
C THR A 110 -3.40 2.87 -10.02
N TYR A 111 -4.64 2.76 -10.49
CA TYR A 111 -5.54 1.68 -10.07
C TYR A 111 -4.98 0.29 -10.44
N ILE A 112 -4.51 0.13 -11.68
CA ILE A 112 -3.95 -1.15 -12.16
C ILE A 112 -2.70 -1.52 -11.36
N GLU A 113 -1.76 -0.57 -11.19
CA GLU A 113 -0.55 -0.76 -10.40
C GLU A 113 -0.87 -1.12 -8.94
N ASN A 114 -1.84 -0.46 -8.32
CA ASN A 114 -2.25 -0.81 -6.95
C ASN A 114 -2.82 -2.23 -6.85
N GLU A 115 -3.65 -2.66 -7.82
CA GLU A 115 -4.19 -4.01 -7.82
C GLU A 115 -3.10 -5.07 -8.03
N LEU A 116 -2.09 -4.80 -8.87
CA LEU A 116 -0.93 -5.68 -9.05
C LEU A 116 -0.05 -5.73 -7.80
N ALA A 117 0.19 -4.59 -7.16
CA ALA A 117 0.94 -4.52 -5.89
C ALA A 117 0.23 -5.29 -4.79
N ARG A 118 -1.08 -5.12 -4.68
CA ARG A 118 -1.92 -5.84 -3.72
C ARG A 118 -1.93 -7.34 -4.02
N SER A 119 -1.94 -7.74 -5.29
CA SER A 119 -1.78 -9.13 -5.70
C SER A 119 -0.51 -9.76 -5.12
N LEU A 120 0.64 -9.10 -5.32
CA LEU A 120 1.93 -9.59 -4.83
C LEU A 120 2.02 -9.55 -3.30
N ALA A 121 1.49 -8.51 -2.67
CA ALA A 121 1.55 -8.35 -1.22
C ALA A 121 0.79 -9.45 -0.46
N TYR A 122 -0.41 -9.82 -0.92
CA TYR A 122 -1.16 -10.93 -0.31
C TYR A 122 -0.59 -12.30 -0.68
N TRP A 123 0.03 -12.46 -1.85
CA TRP A 123 0.79 -13.68 -2.15
C TRP A 123 1.97 -13.84 -1.17
N ALA A 124 2.74 -12.78 -0.93
CA ALA A 124 3.80 -12.77 0.07
C ALA A 124 3.27 -13.07 1.48
N ALA A 125 2.13 -12.49 1.86
CA ALA A 125 1.51 -12.77 3.15
C ALA A 125 1.09 -14.23 3.31
N TRP A 126 0.55 -14.84 2.26
CA TRP A 126 0.21 -16.26 2.25
C TRP A 126 1.46 -17.14 2.37
N CYS A 127 2.51 -16.89 1.59
CA CYS A 127 3.75 -17.66 1.70
C CYS A 127 4.36 -17.57 3.11
N VAL A 128 4.37 -16.38 3.71
CA VAL A 128 4.82 -16.18 5.09
C VAL A 128 3.96 -16.98 6.08
N ALA A 129 2.63 -16.93 5.96
CA ALA A 129 1.72 -17.62 6.86
C ALA A 129 1.85 -19.16 6.80
N GLU A 130 2.07 -19.69 5.60
CA GLU A 130 2.14 -21.14 5.35
C GLU A 130 3.58 -21.69 5.40
N HIS A 131 4.58 -20.84 5.69
CA HIS A 131 6.01 -21.18 5.58
C HIS A 131 6.38 -21.80 4.22
N ASP A 132 5.81 -21.25 3.14
CA ASP A 132 5.98 -21.76 1.78
C ASP A 132 7.43 -21.58 1.30
N GLU A 133 7.90 -22.50 0.47
CA GLU A 133 9.26 -22.48 -0.09
C GLU A 133 9.53 -21.24 -0.97
N GLN A 134 8.47 -20.60 -1.49
CA GLN A 134 8.55 -19.38 -2.29
C GLN A 134 8.58 -18.10 -1.46
N THR A 135 8.59 -18.19 -0.11
CA THR A 135 8.57 -17.01 0.77
C THR A 135 9.60 -15.95 0.37
N GLU A 136 10.85 -16.33 0.12
CA GLU A 136 11.92 -15.40 -0.23
C GLU A 136 11.65 -14.62 -1.53
N VAL A 137 11.20 -15.31 -2.59
CA VAL A 137 10.87 -14.64 -3.86
C VAL A 137 9.59 -13.81 -3.74
N ALA A 138 8.61 -14.29 -2.99
CA ALA A 138 7.32 -13.63 -2.82
C ALA A 138 7.47 -12.28 -2.11
N VAL A 139 8.18 -12.26 -0.97
CA VAL A 139 8.41 -11.02 -0.21
C VAL A 139 9.31 -10.05 -0.97
N ALA A 140 10.31 -10.53 -1.72
CA ALA A 140 11.15 -9.69 -2.56
C ALA A 140 10.36 -9.04 -3.70
N ALA A 141 9.52 -9.82 -4.40
CA ALA A 141 8.66 -9.32 -5.47
C ALA A 141 7.66 -8.29 -4.94
N ALA A 142 6.96 -8.61 -3.86
CA ALA A 142 5.98 -7.72 -3.22
C ALA A 142 6.62 -6.41 -2.73
N LYS A 143 7.70 -6.49 -1.95
CA LYS A 143 8.39 -5.31 -1.43
C LYS A 143 8.94 -4.43 -2.54
N SER A 144 9.41 -5.02 -3.63
CA SER A 144 9.93 -4.27 -4.78
C SER A 144 8.84 -3.48 -5.50
N TYR A 145 7.70 -4.12 -5.81
CA TYR A 145 6.69 -3.52 -6.67
C TYR A 145 5.75 -2.59 -5.89
N ALA A 146 5.35 -2.99 -4.67
CA ALA A 146 4.43 -2.20 -3.86
C ALA A 146 5.03 -0.85 -3.42
N GLY A 147 6.33 -0.81 -3.10
CA GLY A 147 7.04 0.44 -2.78
C GLY A 147 7.05 1.44 -3.94
N ASP A 148 7.36 0.97 -5.16
CA ASP A 148 7.34 1.82 -6.36
C ASP A 148 5.90 2.29 -6.69
N ALA A 149 4.91 1.39 -6.58
CA ALA A 149 3.50 1.73 -6.83
C ALA A 149 2.96 2.78 -5.84
N ALA A 150 3.31 2.69 -4.56
CA ALA A 150 2.89 3.66 -3.54
C ALA A 150 3.49 5.05 -3.79
N VAL A 151 4.77 5.12 -4.17
CA VAL A 151 5.45 6.37 -4.54
C VAL A 151 4.76 7.00 -5.76
N ALA A 152 4.58 6.22 -6.84
CA ALA A 152 3.94 6.71 -8.06
C ALA A 152 2.49 7.18 -7.82
N ALA A 153 1.73 6.47 -7.00
CA ALA A 153 0.37 6.85 -6.62
C ALA A 153 0.36 8.20 -5.87
N CYS A 154 1.28 8.41 -4.92
CA CYS A 154 1.41 9.67 -4.20
C CYS A 154 1.78 10.83 -5.12
N GLU A 155 2.76 10.65 -6.00
CA GLU A 155 3.21 11.67 -6.95
C GLU A 155 2.09 12.08 -7.91
N ARG A 156 1.37 11.12 -8.48
CA ARG A 156 0.23 11.39 -9.37
C ARG A 156 -0.91 12.05 -8.61
N ALA A 157 -1.19 11.65 -7.37
CA ALA A 157 -2.19 12.32 -6.55
C ALA A 157 -1.82 13.78 -6.30
N ILE A 158 -0.57 14.06 -5.91
CA ILE A 158 -0.07 15.43 -5.74
C ILE A 158 -0.27 16.25 -7.03
N GLN A 159 0.06 15.68 -8.19
CA GLN A 159 -0.12 16.35 -9.47
C GLN A 159 -1.61 16.65 -9.78
N VAL A 160 -2.51 15.71 -9.50
CA VAL A 160 -3.96 15.88 -9.72
C VAL A 160 -4.56 16.94 -8.79
N LEU A 161 -4.11 17.00 -7.53
CA LEU A 161 -4.55 18.03 -6.57
C LEU A 161 -3.95 19.41 -6.87
N GLY A 162 -2.92 19.49 -7.72
CA GLY A 162 -2.20 20.72 -8.02
C GLY A 162 -1.59 21.34 -6.75
N GLY A 163 -1.73 22.65 -6.60
CA GLY A 163 -1.14 23.38 -5.45
C GLY A 163 -1.55 22.82 -4.08
N ILE A 164 -2.81 22.36 -3.92
CA ILE A 164 -3.34 21.82 -2.65
C ILE A 164 -2.56 20.56 -2.23
N GLY A 165 -2.12 19.75 -3.19
CA GLY A 165 -1.35 18.53 -2.93
C GLY A 165 0.02 18.81 -2.28
N PHE A 166 0.49 20.06 -2.34
CA PHE A 166 1.79 20.49 -1.82
C PHE A 166 1.69 21.39 -0.59
N THR A 167 0.49 21.66 -0.08
CA THR A 167 0.31 22.49 1.11
C THR A 167 0.21 21.65 2.39
N TRP A 168 0.32 22.30 3.56
CA TRP A 168 0.25 21.63 4.86
C TRP A 168 -1.17 21.20 5.25
N GLU A 169 -2.17 21.79 4.60
CA GLU A 169 -3.59 21.52 4.80
C GLU A 169 -4.00 20.14 4.26
N HIS A 170 -3.24 19.57 3.31
CA HIS A 170 -3.50 18.23 2.79
C HIS A 170 -2.49 17.20 3.36
N PRO A 171 -2.93 16.05 3.88
CA PRO A 171 -2.03 15.09 4.53
C PRO A 171 -1.15 14.28 3.57
N LEU A 172 -1.28 14.43 2.24
CA LEU A 172 -0.57 13.61 1.23
C LEU A 172 0.95 13.61 1.43
N HIS A 173 1.54 14.70 1.91
CA HIS A 173 2.97 14.76 2.20
C HIS A 173 3.41 13.72 3.26
N ARG A 174 2.52 13.29 4.16
CA ARG A 174 2.80 12.24 5.16
C ARG A 174 2.84 10.87 4.49
N TYR A 175 1.82 10.57 3.69
CA TYR A 175 1.75 9.36 2.88
C TYR A 175 2.95 9.23 1.94
N TYR A 176 3.33 10.31 1.25
CA TYR A 176 4.46 10.32 0.35
C TYR A 176 5.79 10.04 1.06
N LYS A 177 6.03 10.68 2.21
CA LYS A 177 7.21 10.38 3.04
C LYS A 177 7.25 8.93 3.51
N ARG A 178 6.10 8.35 3.89
CA ARG A 178 6.03 6.95 4.31
C ARG A 178 6.28 6.00 3.13
N ALA A 179 5.70 6.28 1.96
CA ALA A 179 5.96 5.52 0.73
C ALA A 179 7.45 5.52 0.35
N LEU A 180 8.12 6.68 0.42
CA LEU A 180 9.56 6.79 0.18
C LEU A 180 10.38 5.97 1.18
N TRP A 181 9.99 5.99 2.47
CA TRP A 181 10.64 5.15 3.48
C TRP A 181 10.48 3.65 3.16
N ILE A 182 9.27 3.20 2.82
CA ILE A 182 9.01 1.81 2.44
C ILE A 182 9.83 1.41 1.20
N GLN A 183 9.89 2.28 0.19
CA GLN A 183 10.66 2.05 -1.02
C GLN A 183 12.15 1.82 -0.71
N ALA A 184 12.71 2.58 0.25
CA ALA A 184 14.12 2.48 0.65
C ALA A 184 14.42 1.36 1.67
N TYR A 185 13.45 0.97 2.50
CA TYR A 185 13.62 0.00 3.58
C TYR A 185 14.10 -1.37 3.08
N GLY A 186 15.02 -2.03 3.78
CA GLY A 186 15.56 -3.34 3.38
C GLY A 186 16.33 -3.32 2.04
N GLY A 187 16.80 -2.14 1.62
CA GLY A 187 17.39 -1.90 0.30
C GLY A 187 16.35 -1.47 -0.73
N TYR A 188 16.74 -0.55 -1.63
CA TYR A 188 15.86 -0.04 -2.68
C TYR A 188 15.30 -1.15 -3.57
N THR A 189 14.21 -0.85 -4.30
CA THR A 189 13.47 -1.81 -5.11
C THR A 189 14.32 -2.59 -6.12
N ARG A 190 15.42 -2.01 -6.63
CA ARG A 190 16.40 -2.71 -7.47
C ARG A 190 17.09 -3.89 -6.78
N ALA A 191 17.43 -3.77 -5.50
CA ALA A 191 18.08 -4.85 -4.75
C ALA A 191 17.15 -6.05 -4.61
N GLN A 192 15.87 -5.80 -4.35
CA GLN A 192 14.86 -6.85 -4.25
C GLN A 192 14.58 -7.51 -5.60
N ARG A 193 14.52 -6.72 -6.68
CA ARG A 193 14.42 -7.27 -8.05
C ARG A 193 15.63 -8.14 -8.42
N ALA A 194 16.82 -7.87 -7.87
CA ALA A 194 17.98 -8.74 -8.06
C ALA A 194 17.81 -10.10 -7.38
N LYS A 195 17.17 -10.16 -6.19
CA LYS A 195 16.81 -11.44 -5.54
C LYS A 195 15.82 -12.24 -6.40
N VAL A 196 14.79 -11.58 -6.95
CA VAL A 196 13.83 -12.22 -7.86
C VAL A 196 14.52 -12.71 -9.14
N ALA A 197 15.44 -11.91 -9.70
CA ALA A 197 16.21 -12.29 -10.88
C ALA A 197 17.11 -13.50 -10.62
N ALA A 198 17.76 -13.58 -9.45
CA ALA A 198 18.54 -14.76 -9.07
C ALA A 198 17.64 -16.01 -9.02
N TRP A 199 16.50 -15.93 -8.32
CA TRP A 199 15.54 -17.03 -8.23
C TRP A 199 15.01 -17.51 -9.61
N LEU A 200 14.84 -16.60 -10.58
CA LEU A 200 14.39 -16.96 -11.93
C LEU A 200 15.46 -17.63 -12.81
N LEU A 201 16.74 -17.43 -12.48
CA LEU A 201 17.88 -17.82 -13.31
C LEU A 201 18.72 -18.96 -12.70
N ASP A 202 18.45 -19.32 -11.45
CA ASP A 202 18.95 -20.52 -10.77
C ASP A 202 18.24 -21.79 -11.30
#